data_AF-W2S6L7-F1
#
_entry.id   AF-W2S6L7-F1
#
_cell.length_a   1.000
_cell.length_b   1.000
_cell.length_c   1.000
_cell.angle_alpha   90.00
_cell.angle_beta   90.00
_cell.angle_gamma   90.00
#
_symmetry.space_group_name_H-M   'P 1'
#
loop_
_entity.id
_entity.type
_entity.pdbx_description
1 polymer ?
#
loop_
_entity_poly.entity_id
_entity_poly.type
_entity_poly.pdbx_seq_one_letter_code
_entity_poly.pdbx_strand_id
1 'polypeptide(L)'
;MALAHNGILRGLNAIYLQAAHIPRGDSSAVQDFLIYCQCWCESMHHHHDAEEQSFFPSIEQISGVPGIMERNVEQHRAFTPGFDRFYEYSRTCLPRDYDGGQLKSLIEGFAEPLTRHLSNEVETLRALDVYDGERIRQAYKRLEKILMATDNRRIAPLVFGTADRTFEGGMHDFPAVPFFVPFIIHYWFGREHRGAWRFNPCTMWRDPRELAFRQRMS
;
A
#
# COMPACT_ATOMS: atom_id res chain seq x y z
N MET A 1 -0.75 -8.66 -8.73
CA MET A 1 -1.30 -7.29 -8.81
C MET A 1 -2.50 -7.08 -7.91
N ALA A 2 -3.64 -7.73 -8.19
CA ALA A 2 -4.87 -7.55 -7.38
C ALA A 2 -4.69 -7.71 -5.86
N LEU A 3 -3.90 -8.69 -5.40
CA LEU A 3 -3.63 -8.89 -3.97
C LEU A 3 -2.79 -7.74 -3.35
N ALA A 4 -1.84 -7.17 -4.10
CA ALA A 4 -1.10 -6.00 -3.68
C ALA A 4 -2.02 -4.77 -3.60
N HIS A 5 -2.86 -4.57 -4.60
CA HIS A 5 -3.86 -3.48 -4.63
C HIS A 5 -4.85 -3.57 -3.47
N ASN A 6 -5.29 -4.79 -3.12
CA ASN A 6 -6.12 -5.01 -1.94
C ASN A 6 -5.39 -4.59 -0.66
N GLY A 7 -4.10 -4.94 -0.50
CA GLY A 7 -3.28 -4.49 0.62
C GLY A 7 -3.15 -2.96 0.69
N ILE A 8 -2.95 -2.31 -0.46
CA ILE A 8 -2.92 -0.84 -0.60
C ILE A 8 -4.22 -0.21 -0.11
N LEU A 9 -5.36 -0.69 -0.61
CA LEU A 9 -6.69 -0.19 -0.23
C LEU A 9 -6.99 -0.44 1.24
N ARG A 10 -6.63 -1.61 1.77
CA ARG A 10 -6.80 -1.93 3.19
C ARG A 10 -5.97 -1.02 4.09
N GLY A 11 -4.74 -0.67 3.66
CA GLY A 11 -3.91 0.32 4.34
C GLY A 11 -4.55 1.71 4.34
N LEU A 12 -5.02 2.19 3.19
CA LEU A 12 -5.68 3.49 3.08
C LEU A 12 -6.97 3.55 3.91
N ASN A 13 -7.76 2.49 3.89
CA ASN A 13 -8.97 2.37 4.72
C ASN A 13 -8.62 2.39 6.21
N ALA A 14 -7.56 1.70 6.63
CA ALA A 14 -7.11 1.72 8.02
C ALA A 14 -6.69 3.12 8.46
N ILE A 15 -6.03 3.90 7.59
CA ILE A 15 -5.70 5.31 7.84
C ILE A 15 -6.99 6.13 7.97
N TYR A 16 -7.86 6.09 6.96
CA TYR A 16 -9.08 6.91 6.89
C TYR A 16 -10.02 6.67 8.09
N LEU A 17 -10.18 5.40 8.48
CA LEU A 17 -11.08 5.00 9.58
C LEU A 17 -10.55 5.34 10.97
N GLN A 18 -9.24 5.57 11.14
CA GLN A 18 -8.65 5.83 12.45
C GLN A 18 -8.30 7.31 12.67
N ALA A 19 -8.09 8.07 11.60
CA ALA A 19 -7.53 9.43 11.66
C ALA A 19 -8.25 10.37 12.64
N ALA A 20 -9.58 10.38 12.65
CA ALA A 20 -10.37 11.26 13.52
C ALA A 20 -10.55 10.73 14.95
N HIS A 21 -10.09 9.52 15.25
CA HIS A 21 -10.37 8.81 16.51
C HIS A 21 -9.15 8.64 17.42
N ILE A 22 -7.98 9.11 16.99
CA ILE A 22 -6.77 9.14 17.82
C ILE A 22 -6.96 10.22 18.89
N PRO A 23 -6.79 9.92 20.19
CA PRO A 23 -6.92 10.93 21.25
C PRO A 23 -5.93 12.08 21.04
N ARG A 24 -6.44 13.32 20.96
CA ARG A 24 -5.61 14.53 20.76
C ARG A 24 -4.51 14.72 21.81
N GLY A 25 -4.72 14.20 23.03
CA GLY A 25 -3.74 14.26 24.11
C GLY A 25 -2.62 13.20 24.02
N ASP A 26 -2.73 12.22 23.11
CA ASP A 26 -1.75 11.15 22.95
C ASP A 26 -0.78 11.47 21.80
N SER A 27 0.16 12.37 22.07
CA SER A 27 1.18 12.78 21.10
C SER A 27 2.02 11.61 20.59
N SER A 28 2.20 10.54 21.38
CA SER A 28 2.92 9.35 20.93
C SER A 28 2.11 8.57 19.91
N ALA A 29 0.81 8.36 20.14
CA ALA A 29 -0.06 7.69 19.18
C ALA A 29 -0.20 8.48 17.88
N VAL A 30 -0.27 9.81 17.95
CA VAL A 30 -0.29 10.67 16.76
C VAL A 30 1.04 10.55 15.99
N GLN A 31 2.18 10.60 16.66
CA GLN A 31 3.48 10.43 16.01
C GLN A 31 3.60 9.06 15.33
N ASP A 32 3.18 7.99 16.01
CA ASP A 32 3.13 6.64 15.47
C ASP A 32 2.20 6.55 14.24
N PHE A 33 1.08 7.29 14.24
CA PHE A 33 0.15 7.33 13.12
C PHE A 33 0.71 8.06 11.89
N LEU A 34 1.39 9.19 12.12
CA LEU A 34 2.06 9.91 11.04
C LEU A 34 3.15 9.05 10.40
N ILE A 35 3.92 8.30 11.20
CA ILE A 35 4.88 7.31 10.71
C ILE A 35 4.16 6.22 9.90
N TYR A 36 3.03 5.71 10.37
CA TYR A 36 2.24 4.72 9.63
C TYR A 36 1.78 5.24 8.25
N CYS A 37 1.32 6.49 8.19
CA CYS A 37 0.95 7.15 6.94
C CYS A 37 2.14 7.30 5.99
N GLN A 38 3.31 7.68 6.50
CA GLN A 38 4.54 7.77 5.72
C GLN A 38 4.93 6.41 5.13
N CYS A 39 4.94 5.34 5.93
CA CYS A 39 5.24 3.99 5.45
C CYS A 39 4.28 3.56 4.33
N TRP A 40 2.99 3.91 4.43
CA TRP A 40 2.02 3.65 3.36
C TRP A 40 2.35 4.44 2.09
N CYS A 41 2.69 5.72 2.19
CA CYS A 41 3.10 6.53 1.04
C CYS A 41 4.38 6.02 0.39
N GLU A 42 5.38 5.65 1.19
CA GLU A 42 6.64 5.09 0.68
C GLU A 42 6.41 3.76 -0.06
N SER A 43 5.53 2.90 0.47
CA SER A 43 5.15 1.67 -0.21
C SER A 43 4.43 1.93 -1.54
N MET A 44 3.58 2.97 -1.61
CA MET A 44 2.88 3.37 -2.83
C MET A 44 3.82 3.94 -3.89
N HIS A 45 4.73 4.83 -3.50
CA HIS A 45 5.77 5.34 -4.40
C HIS A 45 6.61 4.19 -4.96
N HIS A 46 7.14 3.32 -4.09
CA HIS A 46 7.95 2.18 -4.52
C HIS A 46 7.21 1.25 -5.48
N HIS A 47 5.90 1.06 -5.27
CA HIS A 47 5.05 0.25 -6.12
C HIS A 47 4.93 0.81 -7.55
N HIS A 48 4.48 2.06 -7.67
CA HIS A 48 4.24 2.69 -8.97
C HIS A 48 5.56 3.04 -9.71
N ASP A 49 6.60 3.43 -8.97
CA ASP A 49 7.93 3.68 -9.56
C ASP A 49 8.47 2.39 -10.20
N ALA A 50 8.34 1.25 -9.51
CA ALA A 50 8.78 -0.03 -10.06
C ALA A 50 7.97 -0.46 -11.30
N GLU A 51 6.69 -0.09 -11.36
CA GLU A 51 5.87 -0.31 -12.54
C GLU A 51 6.33 0.52 -13.73
N GLU A 52 6.44 1.83 -13.57
CA GLU A 52 6.81 2.75 -14.66
C GLU A 52 8.26 2.55 -15.11
N GLN A 53 9.18 2.24 -14.20
CA GLN A 53 10.61 2.09 -14.52
C GLN A 53 10.95 0.69 -15.07
N SER A 54 10.12 -0.32 -14.82
CA SER A 54 10.47 -1.71 -15.15
C SER A 54 9.34 -2.52 -15.78
N PHE A 55 8.17 -2.57 -15.14
CA PHE A 55 7.11 -3.47 -15.57
C PHE A 55 6.42 -3.00 -16.85
N PHE A 56 5.96 -1.74 -16.90
CA PHE A 56 5.28 -1.18 -18.07
C PHE A 56 6.18 -1.18 -19.32
N PRO A 57 7.47 -0.77 -19.26
CA PRO A 57 8.38 -0.91 -20.39
C PRO A 57 8.56 -2.36 -20.84
N SER A 58 8.60 -3.33 -19.89
CA SER A 58 8.68 -4.74 -20.24
C SER A 58 7.43 -5.21 -20.99
N ILE A 59 6.23 -4.77 -20.59
CA ILE A 59 4.98 -5.11 -21.27
C ILE A 59 4.99 -4.59 -22.72
N GLU A 60 5.38 -3.33 -22.92
CA GLU A 60 5.49 -2.73 -24.25
C GLU A 60 6.49 -3.50 -25.15
N GLN A 61 7.65 -3.88 -24.59
CA GLN A 61 8.63 -4.68 -25.33
C GLN A 61 8.11 -6.09 -25.69
N ILE A 62 7.31 -6.71 -24.82
CA ILE A 62 6.77 -8.06 -25.05
C ILE A 62 5.64 -8.02 -26.08
N SER A 63 4.74 -7.03 -25.98
CA SER A 63 3.59 -6.88 -26.87
C SER A 63 3.99 -6.33 -28.25
N GLY A 64 5.07 -5.54 -28.32
CA GLY A 64 5.46 -4.80 -29.52
C GLY A 64 4.52 -3.65 -29.85
N VAL A 65 3.65 -3.25 -28.92
CA VAL A 65 2.65 -2.19 -29.09
C VAL A 65 3.06 -0.96 -28.28
N PRO A 66 3.57 0.11 -28.93
CA PRO A 66 3.96 1.32 -28.24
C PRO A 66 2.82 1.96 -27.46
N GLY A 67 3.07 2.37 -26.22
CA GLY A 67 2.08 3.07 -25.40
C GLY A 67 0.94 2.18 -24.89
N ILE A 68 1.04 0.84 -24.98
CA ILE A 68 0.00 -0.08 -24.48
C ILE A 68 -0.32 0.13 -22.98
N MET A 69 0.63 0.70 -22.22
CA MET A 69 0.47 1.03 -20.80
C MET A 69 0.27 2.53 -20.51
N GLU A 70 0.19 3.41 -21.52
CA GLU A 70 0.13 4.88 -21.30
C GLU A 70 -1.09 5.28 -20.44
N ARG A 71 -2.23 4.60 -20.61
CA ARG A 71 -3.41 4.83 -19.77
C ARG A 71 -3.13 4.64 -18.27
N ASN A 72 -2.30 3.66 -17.90
CA ASN A 72 -1.94 3.43 -16.49
C ASN A 72 -1.00 4.52 -15.98
N VAL A 73 -0.05 4.97 -16.81
CA VAL A 73 0.84 6.10 -16.51
C VAL A 73 0.05 7.40 -16.34
N GLU A 74 -0.91 7.69 -17.22
CA GLU A 74 -1.81 8.84 -17.08
C GLU A 74 -2.63 8.78 -15.80
N GLN A 75 -3.05 7.58 -15.39
CA GLN A 75 -3.77 7.37 -14.13
C GLN A 75 -2.89 7.56 -12.90
N HIS A 76 -1.59 7.19 -12.96
CA HIS A 76 -0.62 7.56 -11.93
C HIS A 76 -0.57 9.08 -11.77
N ARG A 77 -0.30 9.78 -12.88
CA ARG A 77 -0.24 11.25 -12.92
C ARG A 77 -1.51 11.91 -12.37
N ALA A 78 -2.68 11.29 -12.54
CA ALA A 78 -3.95 11.85 -12.09
C ALA A 78 -4.10 11.91 -10.56
N PHE A 79 -3.61 10.94 -9.80
CA PHE A 79 -3.69 10.97 -8.33
C PHE A 79 -2.44 11.57 -7.67
N THR A 80 -1.28 11.58 -8.35
CA THR A 80 0.01 12.04 -7.78
C THR A 80 -0.08 13.38 -7.06
N PRO A 81 -0.69 14.46 -7.61
CA PRO A 81 -0.68 15.75 -6.92
C PRO A 81 -1.41 15.74 -5.58
N GLY A 82 -2.50 14.97 -5.45
CA GLY A 82 -3.23 14.84 -4.19
C GLY A 82 -2.52 13.93 -3.21
N PHE A 83 -1.94 12.86 -3.72
CA PHE A 83 -1.11 11.93 -2.96
C PHE A 83 0.13 12.61 -2.36
N ASP A 84 0.82 13.46 -3.13
CA ASP A 84 2.00 14.22 -2.65
C ASP A 84 1.66 15.16 -1.50
N ARG A 85 0.49 15.83 -1.55
CA ARG A 85 0.04 16.68 -0.44
C ARG A 85 -0.22 15.88 0.83
N PHE A 86 -0.81 14.69 0.70
CA PHE A 86 -1.01 13.78 1.83
C PHE A 86 0.32 13.31 2.41
N TYR A 87 1.26 12.92 1.55
CA TYR A 87 2.58 12.49 1.98
C TYR A 87 3.35 13.62 2.67
N GLU A 88 3.35 14.82 2.10
CA GLU A 88 3.97 16.02 2.70
C GLU A 88 3.38 16.33 4.08
N TYR A 89 2.05 16.28 4.22
CA TYR A 89 1.40 16.44 5.52
C TYR A 89 1.89 15.39 6.52
N SER A 90 1.96 14.12 6.12
CA SER A 90 2.42 13.04 7.02
C SER A 90 3.87 13.22 7.50
N ARG A 91 4.73 13.87 6.70
CA ARG A 91 6.15 14.11 7.02
C ARG A 91 6.38 15.35 7.87
N THR A 92 5.57 16.38 7.67
CA THR A 92 5.82 17.72 8.25
C THR A 92 4.89 18.07 9.40
N CYS A 93 3.73 17.42 9.51
CA CYS A 93 2.80 17.61 10.61
C CYS A 93 3.45 17.21 11.94
N LEU A 94 3.39 18.10 12.92
CA LEU A 94 3.83 17.80 14.29
C LEU A 94 2.64 17.23 15.08
N PRO A 95 2.86 16.34 16.06
CA PRO A 95 1.76 15.73 16.79
C PRO A 95 0.76 16.70 17.42
N ARG A 96 1.22 17.87 17.85
CA ARG A 96 0.38 18.94 18.42
C ARG A 96 -0.52 19.65 17.40
N ASP A 97 -0.14 19.61 16.12
CA ASP A 97 -0.81 20.30 15.01
C ASP A 97 -1.67 19.31 14.20
N TYR A 98 -1.75 18.05 14.65
CA TYR A 98 -2.48 16.99 13.98
C TYR A 98 -3.99 17.24 14.01
N ASP A 99 -4.60 17.20 12.82
CA ASP A 99 -6.03 17.23 12.65
C ASP A 99 -6.49 16.06 11.76
N GLY A 100 -7.21 15.12 12.37
CA GLY A 100 -7.71 13.94 11.67
C GLY A 100 -8.73 14.29 10.56
N GLY A 101 -9.44 15.41 10.67
CA GLY A 101 -10.37 15.87 9.64
C GLY A 101 -9.62 16.38 8.39
N GLN A 102 -8.57 17.17 8.60
CA GLN A 102 -7.68 17.63 7.54
C GLN A 102 -7.04 16.44 6.82
N LEU A 103 -6.53 15.45 7.56
CA LEU A 103 -5.93 14.27 6.96
C LEU A 103 -6.93 13.48 6.10
N LYS A 104 -8.18 13.32 6.56
CA LYS A 104 -9.25 12.69 5.75
C LYS A 104 -9.53 13.47 4.47
N SER A 105 -9.61 14.80 4.55
CA SER A 105 -9.82 15.66 3.36
C SER A 105 -8.67 15.55 2.36
N LEU A 106 -7.43 15.38 2.82
CA LEU A 106 -6.28 15.09 1.93
C LEU A 106 -6.47 13.77 1.19
N ILE A 107 -6.92 12.71 1.88
CA ILE A 107 -7.24 11.41 1.26
C ILE A 107 -8.35 11.54 0.21
N GLU A 108 -9.43 12.25 0.54
CA GLU A 108 -10.55 12.49 -0.38
C GLU A 108 -10.11 13.18 -1.67
N GLY A 109 -9.02 13.96 -1.62
CA GLY A 109 -8.43 14.63 -2.78
C GLY A 109 -7.74 13.72 -3.81
N PHE A 110 -7.47 12.46 -3.48
CA PHE A 110 -6.82 11.51 -4.42
C PHE A 110 -7.41 10.09 -4.41
N ALA A 111 -8.29 9.76 -3.46
CA ALA A 111 -8.82 8.40 -3.30
C ALA A 111 -9.58 7.90 -4.55
N GLU A 112 -10.40 8.75 -5.16
CA GLU A 112 -11.16 8.39 -6.36
C GLU A 112 -10.23 8.04 -7.55
N PRO A 113 -9.30 8.91 -8.01
CA PRO A 113 -8.42 8.56 -9.13
C PRO A 113 -7.49 7.39 -8.80
N LEU A 114 -7.05 7.24 -7.55
CA LEU A 114 -6.27 6.06 -7.11
C LEU A 114 -7.09 4.76 -7.22
N THR A 115 -8.29 4.70 -6.65
CA THR A 115 -9.14 3.49 -6.72
C THR A 115 -9.49 3.12 -8.16
N ARG A 116 -9.74 4.12 -9.01
CA ARG A 116 -9.96 3.95 -10.45
C ARG A 116 -8.74 3.35 -11.13
N HIS A 117 -7.54 3.85 -10.82
CA HIS A 117 -6.28 3.29 -11.32
C HIS A 117 -6.13 1.81 -10.94
N LEU A 118 -6.17 1.51 -9.64
CA LEU A 118 -5.96 0.16 -9.11
C LEU A 118 -6.95 -0.87 -9.69
N SER A 119 -8.14 -0.43 -10.07
CA SER A 119 -9.15 -1.29 -10.73
C SER A 119 -8.89 -1.45 -12.23
N ASN A 120 -8.61 -0.35 -12.93
CA ASN A 120 -8.38 -0.36 -14.38
C ASN A 120 -7.10 -1.08 -14.78
N GLU A 121 -6.06 -1.02 -13.95
CA GLU A 121 -4.81 -1.69 -14.23
C GLU A 121 -5.00 -3.21 -14.26
N VAL A 122 -5.80 -3.77 -13.33
CA VAL A 122 -6.13 -5.21 -13.33
C VAL A 122 -6.79 -5.64 -14.65
N GLU A 123 -7.75 -4.86 -15.15
CA GLU A 123 -8.38 -5.16 -16.44
C GLU A 123 -7.41 -4.99 -17.62
N THR A 124 -6.52 -3.99 -17.56
CA THR A 124 -5.50 -3.79 -18.60
C THR A 124 -4.52 -4.97 -18.65
N LEU A 125 -4.05 -5.44 -17.50
CA LEU A 125 -3.15 -6.58 -17.41
C LEU A 125 -3.85 -7.89 -17.82
N ARG A 126 -5.14 -8.03 -17.54
CA ARG A 126 -5.94 -9.18 -17.99
C ARG A 126 -6.06 -9.24 -19.51
N ALA A 127 -6.20 -8.08 -20.18
CA ALA A 127 -6.27 -7.99 -21.63
C ALA A 127 -4.94 -8.31 -22.35
N LEU A 128 -3.86 -8.57 -21.60
CA LEU A 128 -2.60 -9.03 -22.17
C LEU A 128 -2.57 -10.55 -22.46
N ASP A 129 -3.67 -11.26 -22.23
CA ASP A 129 -3.81 -12.71 -22.46
C ASP A 129 -3.58 -13.14 -23.92
N VAL A 130 -3.69 -12.20 -24.85
CA VAL A 130 -3.38 -12.39 -26.28
C VAL A 130 -1.88 -12.39 -26.60
N TYR A 131 -1.01 -12.01 -25.66
CA TYR A 131 0.44 -11.94 -25.85
C TYR A 131 1.17 -13.11 -25.18
N ASP A 132 2.51 -13.10 -25.23
CA ASP A 132 3.36 -14.12 -24.60
C ASP A 132 3.24 -14.10 -23.07
N GLY A 133 2.31 -14.91 -22.56
CA GLY A 133 2.01 -15.00 -21.12
C GLY A 133 3.19 -15.50 -20.28
N GLU A 134 4.14 -16.25 -20.84
CA GLU A 134 5.33 -16.68 -20.10
C GLU A 134 6.33 -15.52 -19.94
N ARG A 135 6.56 -14.75 -21.00
CA ARG A 135 7.39 -13.53 -20.90
C ARG A 135 6.75 -12.49 -19.98
N ILE A 136 5.42 -12.33 -20.00
CA ILE A 136 4.69 -11.44 -19.08
C ILE A 136 4.86 -11.92 -17.63
N ARG A 137 4.70 -13.22 -17.38
CA ARG A 137 4.92 -13.82 -16.05
C ARG A 137 6.35 -13.56 -15.56
N GLN A 138 7.34 -13.66 -16.44
CA GLN A 138 8.73 -13.36 -16.09
C GLN A 138 8.95 -11.87 -15.79
N ALA A 139 8.31 -10.97 -16.54
CA ALA A 139 8.32 -9.53 -16.24
C ALA A 139 7.70 -9.24 -14.87
N TYR A 140 6.57 -9.86 -14.55
CA TYR A 140 5.92 -9.72 -13.24
C TYR A 140 6.80 -10.27 -12.10
N LYS A 141 7.45 -11.41 -12.27
CA LYS A 141 8.41 -11.93 -11.27
C LYS A 141 9.60 -10.99 -11.04
N ARG A 142 10.02 -10.23 -12.06
CA ARG A 142 11.07 -9.19 -11.90
C ARG A 142 10.54 -8.01 -11.09
N LEU A 143 9.31 -7.57 -11.37
CA LEU A 143 8.62 -6.55 -10.57
C LEU A 143 8.55 -6.98 -9.09
N GLU A 144 8.11 -8.20 -8.79
CA GLU A 144 8.03 -8.69 -7.40
C GLU A 144 9.39 -8.64 -6.68
N LYS A 145 10.49 -8.98 -7.38
CA LYS A 145 11.83 -8.88 -6.81
C LYS A 145 12.23 -7.42 -6.49
N ILE A 146 11.88 -6.47 -7.37
CA ILE A 146 12.13 -5.04 -7.14
C ILE A 146 11.29 -4.57 -5.93
N LEU A 147 10.02 -4.96 -5.86
CA LEU A 147 9.13 -4.61 -4.75
C LEU A 147 9.62 -5.17 -3.40
N MET A 148 10.23 -6.36 -3.40
CA MET A 148 10.84 -6.96 -2.21
C MET A 148 12.19 -6.32 -1.81
N ALA A 149 12.88 -5.65 -2.75
CA ALA A 149 14.15 -4.97 -2.51
C ALA A 149 13.93 -3.55 -1.97
N THR A 150 13.33 -3.45 -0.80
CA THR A 150 12.89 -2.18 -0.20
C THR A 150 13.29 -2.05 1.28
N ASP A 151 12.95 -0.94 1.93
CA ASP A 151 13.15 -0.79 3.38
C ASP A 151 12.23 -1.74 4.16
N ASN A 152 12.78 -2.90 4.49
CA ASN A 152 12.09 -3.95 5.21
C ASN A 152 11.65 -3.54 6.63
N ARG A 153 12.17 -2.45 7.22
CA ARG A 153 11.73 -1.97 8.54
C ARG A 153 10.46 -1.15 8.48
N ARG A 154 10.16 -0.53 7.34
CA ARG A 154 8.99 0.35 7.14
C ARG A 154 7.92 -0.31 6.29
N ILE A 155 8.32 -1.02 5.23
CA ILE A 155 7.38 -1.54 4.24
C ILE A 155 6.95 -2.98 4.56
N ALA A 156 7.84 -3.87 5.01
CA ALA A 156 7.45 -5.25 5.29
C ALA A 156 6.39 -5.37 6.40
N PRO A 157 6.48 -4.66 7.55
CA PRO A 157 5.43 -4.69 8.57
C PRO A 157 4.09 -4.12 8.08
N LEU A 158 4.13 -3.13 7.18
CA LEU A 158 2.93 -2.59 6.54
C LEU A 158 2.30 -3.64 5.62
N VAL A 159 3.05 -4.18 4.66
CA VAL A 159 2.54 -5.14 3.66
C VAL A 159 1.93 -6.38 4.33
N PHE A 160 2.59 -6.92 5.36
CA PHE A 160 2.04 -8.06 6.11
C PHE A 160 0.84 -7.67 6.96
N GLY A 161 0.85 -6.48 7.55
CA GLY A 161 -0.27 -6.00 8.35
C GLY A 161 -1.47 -5.53 7.54
N THR A 162 -1.37 -5.38 6.22
CA THR A 162 -2.51 -5.08 5.33
C THR A 162 -2.98 -6.30 4.54
N ALA A 163 -2.16 -7.35 4.43
CA ALA A 163 -2.54 -8.62 3.83
C ALA A 163 -3.36 -9.48 4.80
N ASP A 164 -4.53 -9.94 4.36
CA ASP A 164 -5.44 -10.76 5.14
C ASP A 164 -5.37 -12.22 4.67
N ARG A 165 -4.86 -13.11 5.53
CA ARG A 165 -4.73 -14.53 5.15
C ARG A 165 -6.06 -15.28 5.07
N THR A 166 -7.16 -14.67 5.51
CA THR A 166 -8.51 -15.26 5.46
C THR A 166 -9.31 -14.80 4.26
N PHE A 167 -8.80 -13.82 3.49
CA PHE A 167 -9.45 -13.28 2.30
C PHE A 167 -9.77 -14.38 1.29
N GLU A 168 -11.00 -14.37 0.76
CA GLU A 168 -11.57 -15.42 -0.11
C GLU A 168 -11.37 -16.84 0.43
N GLY A 169 -11.62 -17.02 1.73
CA GLY A 169 -11.48 -18.33 2.39
C GLY A 169 -10.02 -18.78 2.57
N GLY A 170 -9.06 -17.86 2.44
CA GLY A 170 -7.63 -18.14 2.57
C GLY A 170 -7.03 -18.89 1.40
N MET A 171 -7.64 -18.79 0.21
CA MET A 171 -7.12 -19.43 -1.00
C MET A 171 -5.83 -18.76 -1.55
N HIS A 172 -5.49 -17.58 -1.06
CA HIS A 172 -4.38 -16.77 -1.56
C HIS A 172 -3.15 -16.86 -0.65
N ASP A 173 -1.99 -17.11 -1.24
CA ASP A 173 -0.70 -17.00 -0.56
C ASP A 173 -0.01 -15.67 -0.92
N PHE A 174 -0.35 -14.58 -0.21
CA PHE A 174 0.22 -13.26 -0.44
C PHE A 174 0.54 -12.47 0.84
N PRO A 175 1.77 -11.96 1.02
CA PRO A 175 2.94 -12.20 0.19
C PRO A 175 3.42 -13.66 0.26
N ALA A 176 3.81 -14.23 -0.88
CA ALA A 176 4.36 -15.58 -0.95
C ALA A 176 5.83 -15.56 -0.46
N VAL A 177 6.02 -15.87 0.82
CA VAL A 177 7.35 -15.88 1.47
C VAL A 177 7.52 -17.15 2.31
N PRO A 178 8.77 -17.56 2.62
CA PRO A 178 9.01 -18.65 3.56
C PRO A 178 8.34 -18.43 4.93
N PHE A 179 7.88 -19.51 5.57
CA PHE A 179 7.09 -19.48 6.82
C PHE A 179 7.78 -18.75 7.99
N PHE A 180 9.11 -18.63 7.97
CA PHE A 180 9.89 -17.96 9.01
C PHE A 180 9.97 -16.43 8.83
N VAL A 181 9.63 -15.90 7.65
CA VAL A 181 9.73 -14.46 7.36
C VAL A 181 8.83 -13.60 8.27
N PRO A 182 7.56 -13.97 8.55
CA PRO A 182 6.73 -13.25 9.53
C PRO A 182 7.39 -13.10 10.91
N PHE A 183 8.19 -14.09 11.35
CA PHE A 183 8.93 -14.01 12.61
C PHE A 183 10.02 -12.94 12.55
N ILE A 184 10.78 -12.89 11.46
CA ILE A 184 11.80 -11.84 11.26
C ILE A 184 11.14 -10.47 11.22
N ILE A 185 10.00 -10.33 10.52
CA ILE A 185 9.26 -9.08 10.46
C ILE A 185 8.80 -8.67 11.86
N HIS A 186 8.16 -9.57 12.61
CA HIS A 186 7.61 -9.24 13.92
C HIS A 186 8.70 -8.94 14.96
N TYR A 187 9.72 -9.81 15.06
CA TYR A 187 10.72 -9.75 16.13
C TYR A 187 11.94 -8.89 15.81
N TRP A 188 12.16 -8.52 14.54
CA TRP A 188 13.30 -7.70 14.15
C TRP A 188 12.85 -6.42 13.45
N PHE A 189 12.30 -6.51 12.24
CA PHE A 189 12.04 -5.33 11.41
C PHE A 189 11.00 -4.40 12.02
N GLY A 190 9.96 -4.96 12.63
CA GLY A 190 8.87 -4.20 13.22
C GLY A 190 9.23 -3.48 14.53
N ARG A 191 10.44 -3.70 15.09
CA ARG A 191 10.81 -3.12 16.40
C ARG A 191 10.99 -1.60 16.37
N GLU A 192 11.53 -1.07 15.29
CA GLU A 192 11.87 0.36 15.18
C GLU A 192 10.63 1.26 15.22
N HIS A 193 9.58 0.89 14.49
CA HIS A 193 8.31 1.62 14.44
C HIS A 193 7.17 0.81 15.07
N ARG A 194 7.44 0.10 16.16
CA ARG A 194 6.46 -0.82 16.81
C ARG A 194 5.09 -0.18 17.05
N GLY A 195 5.07 1.12 17.34
CA GLY A 195 3.86 1.86 17.61
C GLY A 195 3.00 2.07 16.36
N ALA A 196 3.61 2.40 15.22
CA ALA A 196 2.93 2.54 13.93
C ALA A 196 2.19 1.25 13.54
N TRP A 197 2.73 0.08 13.90
CA TRP A 197 2.11 -1.18 13.56
C TRP A 197 0.85 -1.50 14.35
N ARG A 198 0.37 -0.65 15.27
CA ARG A 198 -0.97 -0.82 15.87
C ARG A 198 -2.10 -0.44 14.91
N PHE A 199 -1.82 0.38 13.89
CA PHE A 199 -2.81 0.87 12.95
C PHE A 199 -3.12 -0.13 11.82
N ASN A 200 -2.31 -1.17 11.65
CA ASN A 200 -2.56 -2.22 10.65
C ASN A 200 -3.90 -2.96 10.90
N PRO A 201 -4.66 -3.30 9.84
CA PRO A 201 -5.89 -4.09 9.96
C PRO A 201 -5.65 -5.58 10.25
N CYS A 202 -4.42 -6.06 10.10
CA CYS A 202 -4.00 -7.41 10.43
C CYS A 202 -2.78 -7.45 11.38
N THR A 203 -2.55 -8.57 12.05
CA THR A 203 -1.29 -8.87 12.73
C THR A 203 -0.15 -9.12 11.71
N MET A 204 1.09 -9.26 12.18
CA MET A 204 2.22 -9.65 11.31
C MET A 204 2.10 -11.07 10.75
N TRP A 205 1.20 -11.89 11.32
CA TRP A 205 0.82 -13.21 10.80
C TRP A 205 -0.35 -13.14 9.82
N ARG A 206 -0.76 -11.94 9.41
CA ARG A 206 -1.88 -11.67 8.50
C ARG A 206 -3.27 -11.99 9.08
N ASP A 207 -3.38 -12.20 10.38
CA ASP A 207 -4.69 -12.38 11.04
C ASP A 207 -5.45 -11.06 11.11
N PRO A 208 -6.72 -11.03 10.70
CA PRO A 208 -7.57 -9.87 10.93
C PRO A 208 -7.62 -9.49 12.41
N ARG A 209 -7.64 -8.19 12.67
CA ARG A 209 -7.83 -7.65 14.01
C ARG A 209 -8.64 -6.36 13.97
N GLU A 210 -9.14 -5.96 15.13
CA GLU A 210 -9.80 -4.66 15.26
C GLU A 210 -8.79 -3.53 15.13
N LEU A 211 -9.22 -2.41 14.53
CA LEU A 211 -8.41 -1.20 14.46
C LEU A 211 -8.34 -0.57 15.85
N ALA A 212 -7.17 -0.05 16.22
CA ALA A 212 -6.90 0.47 17.55
C ALA A 212 -7.80 1.67 17.92
N PHE A 213 -8.21 2.46 16.92
CA PHE A 213 -9.02 3.66 17.12
C PHE A 213 -10.26 3.62 16.21
N ARG A 214 -11.41 3.22 16.74
CA ARG A 214 -12.69 3.24 16.02
C ARG A 214 -13.72 4.08 16.77
N GLN A 215 -14.69 4.62 16.04
CA GLN A 215 -15.90 5.17 16.67
C GLN A 215 -16.56 4.07 17.50
N ARG A 216 -16.69 4.28 18.81
CA ARG A 216 -17.57 3.43 19.62
C ARG A 216 -18.98 3.66 19.11
N MET A 217 -19.60 2.62 18.54
CA MET A 217 -21.05 2.63 18.32
C MET A 217 -21.69 2.71 19.71
N SER A 218 -22.31 3.86 20.01
CA SER A 218 -23.16 4.04 21.19
C SER A 218 -24.49 3.35 20.99
#